data_AF-A0A2Z5UPZ8-F1
#
_entry.id   AF-A0A2Z5UPZ8-F1
#
_cell.length_a   1.000
_cell.length_b   1.000
_cell.length_c   1.000
_cell.angle_alpha   90.00
_cell.angle_beta   90.00
_cell.angle_gamma   90.00
#
_symmetry.space_group_name_H-M   'P 1'
#
loop_
_entity.id
_entity.type
_entity.pdbx_description
1 polymer ?
#
loop_
_entity_poly.entity_id
_entity_poly.type
_entity_poly.pdbx_seq_one_letter_code
_entity_poly.pdbx_strand_id
1 'polypeptide(L)'
;MPREAKLRGRSFVSLVAFLAFAMPVHAIPPPPPAPDPAAVIEADSLAHELIVLNESDLQDRTGFAVASEATGWLTTTHPEVQDPAVLRRFHRAIRARVDAVWLEERTNIQAVLANLYRQLMSANDLAATRAFIASPAGQNFGRMLVGADIHLLDGTASDALYRRFFPELPGLLDAAQKRAAE
;
A
#
# COMPACT_ATOMS: atom_id res chain seq x y z
N MET A 1 42.01 12.96 -4.21
CA MET A 1 40.86 12.65 -5.07
C MET A 1 39.66 12.38 -4.18
N PRO A 2 38.70 13.31 -4.05
CA PRO A 2 37.55 13.08 -3.19
C PRO A 2 36.41 12.37 -3.93
N ARG A 3 35.68 11.58 -3.16
CA ARG A 3 34.60 10.67 -3.53
C ARG A 3 33.34 11.45 -3.95
N GLU A 4 32.92 11.31 -5.20
CA GLU A 4 31.55 11.58 -5.60
C GLU A 4 30.69 10.35 -5.26
N ALA A 5 29.92 10.42 -4.18
CA ALA A 5 28.82 9.49 -3.93
C ALA A 5 27.78 10.11 -3.00
N LYS A 6 26.51 9.91 -3.38
CA LYS A 6 25.27 10.14 -2.61
C LYS A 6 24.77 11.59 -2.48
N LEU A 7 24.25 12.11 -3.60
CA LEU A 7 23.27 13.19 -3.62
C LEU A 7 22.13 12.88 -4.62
N ARG A 8 21.43 11.74 -4.45
CA ARG A 8 20.12 11.49 -5.07
C ARG A 8 19.31 10.59 -4.13
N GLY A 9 18.19 11.09 -3.61
CA GLY A 9 17.27 10.28 -2.78
C GLY A 9 16.64 10.94 -1.55
N ARG A 10 16.80 12.26 -1.33
CA ARG A 10 16.18 12.96 -0.16
C ARG A 10 15.30 14.17 -0.52
N SER A 11 14.88 14.31 -1.78
CA SER A 11 14.35 15.58 -2.28
C SER A 11 12.82 15.75 -2.32
N PHE A 12 12.00 14.77 -1.90
CA PHE A 12 10.55 14.94 -1.86
C PHE A 12 9.97 14.90 -0.44
N VAL A 13 10.45 13.98 0.39
CA VAL A 13 10.06 13.86 1.81
C VAL A 13 10.49 15.09 2.63
N SER A 14 11.61 15.72 2.26
CA SER A 14 12.12 16.92 2.97
C SER A 14 11.34 18.21 2.65
N LEU A 15 10.62 18.27 1.53
CA LEU A 15 9.84 19.47 1.15
C LEU A 15 8.49 19.50 1.88
N VAL A 16 7.87 18.34 2.12
CA VAL A 16 6.60 18.20 2.84
C VAL A 16 6.78 18.41 4.36
N ALA A 17 7.93 18.00 4.92
CA ALA A 17 8.19 18.12 6.35
C ALA A 17 8.55 19.56 6.82
N PHE A 18 9.09 20.42 5.95
CA PHE A 18 9.59 21.74 6.36
C PHE A 18 8.53 22.86 6.39
N LEU A 19 7.35 22.63 5.79
CA LEU A 19 6.25 23.61 5.78
C LEU A 19 5.32 23.53 7.00
N ALA A 20 5.52 22.56 7.90
CA ALA A 20 4.62 22.30 9.03
C ALA A 20 5.04 22.94 10.36
N PHE A 21 6.19 23.60 10.45
CA PHE A 21 6.80 24.00 11.74
C PHE A 21 7.03 25.50 11.90
N ALA A 22 6.02 26.33 11.63
CA ALA A 22 6.00 27.69 12.16
C ALA A 22 4.58 28.24 12.17
N MET A 23 3.85 28.11 13.27
CA MET A 23 2.98 29.18 13.82
C MET A 23 2.62 28.90 15.30
N PRO A 24 2.62 29.94 16.16
CA PRO A 24 2.26 29.82 17.57
C PRO A 24 0.76 30.12 17.84
N VAL A 25 0.24 29.47 18.89
CA VAL A 25 -0.76 29.96 19.87
C VAL A 25 -2.23 30.19 19.46
N HIS A 26 -3.11 29.39 20.10
CA HIS A 26 -4.47 29.69 20.60
C HIS A 26 -5.53 30.24 19.63
N ALA A 27 -6.25 29.31 18.97
CA ALA A 27 -7.68 29.38 18.69
C ALA A 27 -8.16 27.95 18.40
N ILE A 28 -9.33 27.54 18.89
CA ILE A 28 -9.96 26.30 18.42
C ILE A 28 -10.24 26.53 16.93
N PRO A 29 -9.60 25.80 15.99
CA PRO A 29 -9.86 25.99 14.59
C PRO A 29 -11.35 25.70 14.34
N PRO A 30 -12.04 26.49 13.48
CA PRO A 30 -13.39 26.14 13.08
C PRO A 30 -13.40 24.69 12.59
N PRO A 31 -14.49 23.93 12.83
CA PRO A 31 -14.58 22.57 12.35
C PRO A 31 -14.26 22.57 10.85
N PRO A 32 -13.41 21.63 10.40
CA PRO A 32 -13.00 21.60 9.00
C PRO A 32 -14.25 21.59 8.12
N PRO A 33 -14.28 22.38 7.03
CA PRO A 33 -15.42 22.42 6.15
C PRO A 33 -15.77 21.00 5.69
N ALA A 34 -17.07 20.72 5.57
CA ALA A 34 -17.53 19.46 5.01
C ALA A 34 -16.86 19.29 3.64
N PRO A 35 -16.35 18.08 3.34
CA PRO A 35 -15.61 17.89 2.11
C PRO A 35 -16.48 18.10 0.88
N ASP A 36 -15.89 18.67 -0.17
CA ASP A 36 -16.53 18.84 -1.47
C ASP A 36 -17.01 17.47 -2.02
N PRO A 37 -18.32 17.28 -2.23
CA PRO A 37 -18.87 16.04 -2.77
C PRO A 37 -18.29 15.65 -4.13
N ALA A 38 -17.95 16.64 -4.98
CA ALA A 38 -17.36 16.36 -6.29
C ALA A 38 -15.94 15.78 -6.13
N ALA A 39 -15.14 16.34 -5.23
CA ALA A 39 -13.80 15.82 -4.93
C ALA A 39 -13.86 14.39 -4.36
N VAL A 40 -14.88 14.06 -3.55
CA VAL A 40 -15.08 12.70 -3.03
C VAL A 40 -15.31 11.71 -4.16
N ILE A 41 -16.23 12.02 -5.07
CA ILE A 41 -16.59 11.14 -6.19
C ILE A 41 -15.41 10.94 -7.13
N GLU A 42 -14.70 12.02 -7.48
CA GLU A 42 -13.57 11.93 -8.41
C GLU A 42 -12.37 11.22 -7.79
N ALA A 43 -12.08 11.42 -6.51
CA ALA A 43 -11.00 10.71 -5.82
C ALA A 43 -11.28 9.21 -5.69
N ASP A 44 -12.53 8.84 -5.39
CA ASP A 44 -12.94 7.44 -5.31
C ASP A 44 -12.86 6.75 -6.68
N SER A 45 -13.34 7.44 -7.74
CA SER A 45 -13.27 6.97 -9.11
C SER A 45 -11.83 6.79 -9.58
N LEU A 46 -10.95 7.77 -9.32
CA LEU A 46 -9.53 7.68 -9.68
C LEU A 46 -8.82 6.53 -8.94
N ALA A 47 -9.08 6.36 -7.65
CA ALA A 47 -8.53 5.24 -6.88
C ALA A 47 -8.98 3.89 -7.43
N HIS A 48 -10.27 3.76 -7.75
CA HIS A 48 -10.83 2.56 -8.38
C HIS A 48 -10.14 2.26 -9.73
N GLU A 49 -10.07 3.25 -10.62
CA GLU A 49 -9.51 3.09 -11.96
C GLU A 49 -8.03 2.68 -11.91
N LEU A 50 -7.24 3.25 -11.01
CA LEU A 50 -5.83 2.89 -10.84
C LEU A 50 -5.62 1.47 -10.29
N ILE A 51 -6.47 1.01 -9.37
CA ILE A 51 -6.42 -0.37 -8.86
C ILE A 51 -6.73 -1.35 -10.00
N VAL A 52 -7.84 -1.13 -10.72
CA VAL A 52 -8.30 -2.04 -11.79
C VAL A 52 -7.33 -2.09 -12.96
N LEU A 53 -6.60 -1.00 -13.22
CA LEU A 53 -5.65 -0.91 -14.32
C LEU A 53 -4.57 -2.01 -14.31
N ASN A 54 -4.18 -2.49 -13.12
CA ASN A 54 -3.17 -3.54 -12.96
C ASN A 54 -3.40 -4.40 -11.71
N GLU A 55 -4.66 -4.80 -11.47
CA GLU A 55 -5.08 -5.43 -10.20
C GLU A 55 -4.36 -6.75 -9.92
N SER A 56 -4.22 -7.62 -10.93
CA SER A 56 -3.56 -8.92 -10.75
C SER A 56 -2.10 -8.76 -10.32
N ASP A 57 -1.36 -7.87 -10.97
CA ASP A 57 0.04 -7.61 -10.62
C ASP A 57 0.16 -6.91 -9.26
N LEU A 58 -0.77 -6.01 -8.93
CA LEU A 58 -0.84 -5.40 -7.60
C LEU A 58 -1.07 -6.47 -6.52
N GLN A 59 -2.02 -7.39 -6.73
CA GLN A 59 -2.29 -8.50 -5.81
C GLN A 59 -1.05 -9.38 -5.63
N ASP A 60 -0.40 -9.76 -6.73
CA ASP A 60 0.81 -10.59 -6.71
C ASP A 60 1.97 -9.91 -5.95
N ARG A 61 2.24 -8.64 -6.25
CA ARG A 61 3.30 -7.85 -5.58
C ARG A 61 2.99 -7.63 -4.10
N THR A 62 1.73 -7.35 -3.76
CA THR A 62 1.30 -7.22 -2.35
C THR A 62 1.45 -8.55 -1.61
N GLY A 63 1.05 -9.67 -2.22
CA GLY A 63 1.21 -11.00 -1.65
C GLY A 63 2.68 -11.36 -1.40
N PHE A 64 3.58 -10.94 -2.30
CA PHE A 64 5.02 -11.10 -2.11
C PHE A 64 5.56 -10.24 -0.94
N ALA A 65 5.15 -8.97 -0.85
CA ALA A 65 5.57 -8.06 0.21
C ALA A 65 5.12 -8.57 1.59
N VAL A 66 3.83 -8.93 1.73
CA VAL A 66 3.27 -9.48 2.98
C VAL A 66 3.97 -10.79 3.38
N ALA A 67 4.25 -11.68 2.42
CA ALA A 67 4.99 -12.91 2.71
C ALA A 67 6.42 -12.63 3.18
N SER A 68 7.08 -11.61 2.62
CA SER A 68 8.43 -11.20 3.03
C SER A 68 8.45 -10.67 4.46
N GLU A 69 7.50 -9.79 4.80
CA GLU A 69 7.34 -9.26 6.16
C GLU A 69 7.00 -10.36 7.18
N ALA A 70 6.09 -11.26 6.85
CA ALA A 70 5.76 -12.40 7.68
C ALA A 70 6.95 -13.35 7.88
N THR A 71 7.87 -13.42 6.92
CA THR A 71 9.14 -14.14 7.08
C THR A 71 10.04 -13.44 8.09
N GLY A 72 10.15 -12.11 8.03
CA GLY A 72 10.88 -11.32 9.02
C GLY A 72 10.34 -11.51 10.44
N TRP A 73 9.00 -11.55 10.59
CA TRP A 73 8.35 -11.91 11.84
C TRP A 73 8.75 -13.32 12.30
N LEU A 74 8.68 -14.32 11.41
CA LEU A 74 8.99 -15.71 11.72
C LEU A 74 10.44 -15.88 12.18
N THR A 75 11.41 -15.32 11.45
CA THR A 75 12.83 -15.43 11.79
C THR A 75 13.19 -14.72 13.09
N THR A 76 12.45 -13.67 13.44
CA THR A 76 12.67 -12.89 14.68
C THR A 76 12.00 -13.54 15.90
N THR A 77 10.80 -14.10 15.72
CA THR A 77 9.95 -14.56 16.83
C THR A 77 10.06 -16.06 17.07
N HIS A 78 10.38 -16.83 16.03
CA HIS A 78 10.49 -18.29 16.04
C HIS A 78 11.79 -18.75 15.33
N PRO A 79 12.98 -18.30 15.78
CA PRO A 79 14.26 -18.62 15.13
C PRO A 79 14.57 -20.13 15.08
N GLU A 80 13.92 -20.92 15.93
CA GLU A 80 13.98 -22.38 15.97
C GLU A 80 13.30 -23.06 14.77
N VAL A 81 12.38 -22.37 14.08
CA VAL A 81 11.63 -22.92 12.95
C VAL A 81 12.43 -22.73 11.66
N GLN A 82 13.33 -23.67 11.40
CA GLN A 82 14.19 -23.65 10.19
C GLN A 82 13.88 -24.76 9.19
N ASP A 83 12.91 -25.63 9.49
CA ASP A 83 12.52 -26.70 8.57
C ASP A 83 12.02 -26.12 7.23
N PRO A 84 12.72 -26.41 6.10
CA PRO A 84 12.32 -25.91 4.79
C PRO A 84 10.89 -26.31 4.37
N ALA A 85 10.38 -27.43 4.85
CA ALA A 85 9.02 -27.89 4.57
C ALA A 85 7.98 -27.03 5.29
N VAL A 86 8.25 -26.62 6.54
CA VAL A 86 7.41 -25.69 7.30
C VAL A 86 7.44 -24.31 6.65
N LEU A 87 8.64 -23.79 6.33
CA LEU A 87 8.80 -22.48 5.70
C LEU A 87 8.02 -22.35 4.38
N ARG A 88 8.12 -23.36 3.51
CA ARG A 88 7.35 -23.39 2.25
C ARG A 88 5.84 -23.42 2.48
N ARG A 89 5.37 -24.20 3.45
CA ARG A 89 3.93 -24.28 3.78
C ARG A 89 3.42 -22.97 4.38
N PHE A 90 4.21 -22.34 5.24
CA PHE A 90 3.88 -21.04 5.83
C PHE A 90 3.76 -19.94 4.76
N HIS A 91 4.74 -19.84 3.86
CA HIS A 91 4.67 -18.92 2.71
C HIS A 91 3.43 -19.12 1.84
N ARG A 92 3.09 -20.39 1.53
CA ARG A 92 1.88 -20.71 0.77
C ARG A 92 0.61 -20.34 1.52
N ALA A 93 0.58 -20.55 2.84
CA ALA A 93 -0.57 -20.21 3.68
C ALA A 93 -0.81 -18.69 3.71
N ILE A 94 0.26 -17.90 3.79
CA ILE A 94 0.17 -16.43 3.71
C ILE A 94 -0.41 -15.99 2.37
N ARG A 95 0.15 -16.48 1.24
CA ARG A 95 -0.37 -16.13 -0.10
C ARG A 95 -1.83 -16.53 -0.29
N ALA A 96 -2.19 -17.75 0.08
CA ALA A 96 -3.57 -18.21 -0.01
C ALA A 96 -4.52 -17.36 0.84
N ARG A 97 -4.06 -16.86 1.98
CA ARG A 97 -4.86 -15.99 2.84
C ARG A 97 -4.94 -14.56 2.27
N VAL A 98 -3.90 -14.03 1.64
CA VAL A 98 -3.94 -12.77 0.85
C VAL A 98 -5.01 -12.86 -0.22
N ASP A 99 -5.00 -13.94 -1.00
CA ASP A 99 -6.01 -14.16 -2.04
C ASP A 99 -7.42 -14.23 -1.45
N ALA A 100 -7.59 -14.90 -0.30
CA ALA A 100 -8.88 -15.06 0.35
C ALA A 100 -9.46 -13.75 0.91
N VAL A 101 -8.63 -12.76 1.27
CA VAL A 101 -9.09 -11.46 1.80
C VAL A 101 -9.03 -10.34 0.77
N TRP A 102 -8.48 -10.60 -0.42
CA TRP A 102 -8.18 -9.56 -1.40
C TRP A 102 -9.39 -8.68 -1.72
N LEU A 103 -10.54 -9.28 -2.01
CA LEU A 103 -11.75 -8.53 -2.38
C LEU A 103 -12.23 -7.58 -1.26
N GLU A 104 -12.13 -8.02 -0.01
CA GLU A 104 -12.49 -7.21 1.14
C GLU A 104 -11.50 -6.06 1.33
N GLU A 105 -10.21 -6.36 1.27
CA GLU A 105 -9.12 -5.41 1.52
C GLU A 105 -8.92 -4.43 0.38
N ARG A 106 -9.29 -4.81 -0.84
CA ARG A 106 -9.34 -3.92 -2.01
C ARG A 106 -10.21 -2.69 -1.76
N THR A 107 -11.29 -2.84 -0.98
CA THR A 107 -12.14 -1.71 -0.57
C THR A 107 -11.42 -0.77 0.41
N ASN A 108 -10.70 -1.33 1.38
CA ASN A 108 -9.91 -0.55 2.34
C ASN A 108 -8.78 0.21 1.63
N ILE A 109 -8.09 -0.45 0.70
CA ILE A 109 -7.02 0.14 -0.12
C ILE A 109 -7.58 1.32 -0.94
N GLN A 110 -8.71 1.12 -1.62
CA GLN A 110 -9.37 2.20 -2.37
C GLN A 110 -9.70 3.39 -1.46
N ALA A 111 -10.28 3.14 -0.29
CA ALA A 111 -10.68 4.20 0.64
C ALA A 111 -9.48 5.02 1.13
N VAL A 112 -8.35 4.38 1.42
CA VAL A 112 -7.11 5.08 1.82
C VAL A 112 -6.57 5.94 0.68
N LEU A 113 -6.53 5.42 -0.55
CA LEU A 113 -6.04 6.17 -1.72
C LEU A 113 -6.95 7.34 -2.05
N ALA A 114 -8.27 7.14 -2.07
CA ALA A 114 -9.24 8.20 -2.28
C ALA A 114 -9.09 9.31 -1.22
N ASN A 115 -8.86 8.92 0.03
CA ASN A 115 -8.60 9.87 1.11
C ASN A 115 -7.28 10.63 0.99
N LEU A 116 -6.28 10.05 0.34
CA LEU A 116 -5.03 10.74 0.07
C LEU A 116 -5.17 11.68 -1.14
N TYR A 117 -5.80 11.24 -2.23
CA TYR A 117 -5.99 12.06 -3.43
C TYR A 117 -6.80 13.33 -3.16
N ARG A 118 -7.89 13.23 -2.39
CA ARG A 118 -8.68 14.41 -1.98
C ARG A 118 -7.89 15.42 -1.13
N GLN A 119 -6.86 14.97 -0.39
CA GLN A 119 -6.04 15.85 0.44
C GLN A 119 -4.99 16.58 -0.39
N LEU A 120 -4.62 16.02 -1.54
CA LEU A 120 -3.54 16.50 -2.39
C LEU A 120 -4.03 17.28 -3.62
N MET A 121 -5.27 17.08 -4.06
CA MET A 121 -5.76 17.58 -5.35
C MET A 121 -7.15 18.20 -5.24
N SER A 122 -7.42 19.21 -6.08
CA SER A 122 -8.76 19.79 -6.23
C SER A 122 -9.67 18.85 -7.05
N ALA A 123 -11.00 19.05 -6.99
CA ALA A 123 -11.95 18.29 -7.81
C ALA A 123 -11.64 18.40 -9.31
N ASN A 124 -11.24 19.58 -9.78
CA ASN A 124 -10.88 19.80 -11.18
C ASN A 124 -9.62 19.04 -11.58
N ASP A 125 -8.60 19.02 -10.71
CA ASP A 125 -7.36 18.28 -10.98
C ASP A 125 -7.59 16.77 -10.95
N LEU A 126 -8.45 16.29 -10.03
CA LEU A 126 -8.86 14.88 -9.97
C LEU A 126 -9.57 14.47 -11.26
N ALA A 127 -10.55 15.26 -11.71
CA ALA A 127 -11.28 15.01 -12.96
C ALA A 127 -10.34 15.04 -14.18
N ALA A 128 -9.42 16.00 -14.25
CA ALA A 128 -8.43 16.08 -15.34
C ALA A 128 -7.46 14.89 -15.33
N THR A 129 -7.01 14.46 -14.15
CA THR A 129 -6.13 13.30 -13.99
C THR A 129 -6.83 12.02 -14.39
N ARG A 130 -8.08 11.84 -13.98
CA ARG A 130 -8.91 10.71 -14.39
C ARG A 130 -9.13 10.69 -15.90
N ALA A 131 -9.46 11.83 -16.50
CA ALA A 131 -9.58 11.95 -17.96
C ALA A 131 -8.27 11.60 -18.68
N PHE A 132 -7.11 11.97 -18.11
CA PHE A 132 -5.82 11.54 -18.63
C PHE A 132 -5.61 10.03 -18.49
N ILE A 133 -5.83 9.44 -17.31
CA ILE A 133 -5.70 7.99 -17.06
C ILE A 133 -6.59 7.17 -17.99
N ALA A 134 -7.77 7.67 -18.36
CA ALA A 134 -8.66 7.03 -19.32
C ALA A 134 -8.11 7.01 -20.77
N SER A 135 -7.15 7.89 -21.11
CA SER A 135 -6.52 7.92 -22.44
C SER A 135 -5.52 6.77 -22.64
N PRO A 136 -5.20 6.36 -23.88
CA PRO A 136 -4.20 5.31 -24.13
C PRO A 136 -2.81 5.64 -23.54
N ALA A 137 -2.40 6.91 -23.62
CA ALA A 137 -1.15 7.36 -23.03
C ALA A 137 -1.18 7.30 -21.50
N GLY A 138 -2.31 7.71 -20.91
CA GLY A 138 -2.51 7.64 -19.45
C GLY A 138 -2.61 6.22 -18.93
N GLN A 139 -3.21 5.28 -19.66
CA GLN A 139 -3.21 3.87 -19.27
C GLN A 139 -1.81 3.26 -19.29
N ASN A 140 -0.99 3.59 -20.30
CA ASN A 140 0.40 3.14 -20.34
C ASN A 140 1.22 3.78 -19.21
N PHE A 141 1.03 5.09 -18.98
CA PHE A 141 1.67 5.78 -17.87
C PHE A 141 1.22 5.24 -16.51
N GLY A 142 -0.07 4.97 -16.33
CA GLY A 142 -0.64 4.40 -15.11
C GLY A 142 -0.10 2.99 -14.83
N ARG A 143 0.00 2.13 -15.85
CA ARG A 143 0.64 0.82 -15.72
C ARG A 143 2.11 0.93 -15.36
N MET A 144 2.83 1.89 -15.95
CA MET A 144 4.20 2.18 -15.52
C MET A 144 4.24 2.72 -14.09
N LEU A 145 3.34 3.59 -13.67
CA LEU A 145 3.27 4.15 -12.32
C LEU A 145 3.05 3.07 -11.26
N VAL A 146 2.08 2.18 -11.51
CA VAL A 146 1.78 1.04 -10.65
C VAL A 146 2.96 0.06 -10.65
N GLY A 147 3.55 -0.22 -11.82
CA GLY A 147 4.70 -1.13 -11.94
C GLY A 147 6.06 -0.56 -11.51
N ALA A 148 6.23 0.77 -11.46
CA ALA A 148 7.50 1.45 -11.21
C ALA A 148 7.73 1.84 -9.75
N ASP A 149 7.17 1.07 -8.80
CA ASP A 149 7.59 1.16 -7.39
C ASP A 149 7.34 2.55 -6.78
N ILE A 150 6.33 3.29 -7.26
CA ILE A 150 5.81 4.45 -6.54
C ILE A 150 4.96 3.87 -5.42
N HIS A 151 5.65 3.48 -4.34
CA HIS A 151 5.25 2.70 -3.16
C HIS A 151 3.94 3.12 -2.46
N LEU A 152 3.22 4.11 -2.97
CA LEU A 152 1.96 4.56 -2.42
C LEU A 152 0.89 3.46 -2.52
N LEU A 153 0.70 2.85 -3.69
CA LEU A 153 -0.33 1.82 -3.88
C LEU A 153 0.09 0.50 -3.21
N ASP A 154 1.31 0.05 -3.48
CA ASP A 154 1.85 -1.20 -2.93
C ASP A 154 2.06 -1.13 -1.41
N GLY A 155 2.51 0.02 -0.90
CA GLY A 155 2.67 0.26 0.53
C GLY A 155 1.33 0.35 1.24
N THR A 156 0.34 1.04 0.67
CA THR A 156 -1.02 1.06 1.24
C THR A 156 -1.64 -0.33 1.27
N ALA A 157 -1.49 -1.11 0.19
CA ALA A 157 -1.97 -2.48 0.11
C ALA A 157 -1.28 -3.39 1.13
N SER A 158 0.05 -3.32 1.21
CA SER A 158 0.84 -4.12 2.15
C SER A 158 0.54 -3.75 3.60
N ASP A 159 0.38 -2.46 3.93
CA ASP A 159 0.05 -1.99 5.28
C ASP A 159 -1.35 -2.45 5.74
N ALA A 160 -2.35 -2.30 4.86
CA ALA A 160 -3.72 -2.73 5.14
C ALA A 160 -3.77 -4.23 5.42
N LEU A 161 -3.13 -5.01 4.54
CA LEU A 161 -3.01 -6.45 4.71
C LEU A 161 -2.22 -6.80 5.96
N TYR A 162 -1.06 -6.20 6.21
CA TYR A 162 -0.21 -6.53 7.36
C TYR A 162 -0.95 -6.35 8.68
N ARG A 163 -1.70 -5.26 8.87
CA ARG A 163 -2.50 -5.03 10.09
C ARG A 163 -3.52 -6.14 10.34
N ARG A 164 -4.10 -6.68 9.26
CA ARG A 164 -5.03 -7.80 9.32
C ARG A 164 -4.34 -9.14 9.53
N PHE A 165 -3.19 -9.34 8.90
CA PHE A 165 -2.45 -10.60 8.92
C PHE A 165 -1.71 -10.85 10.22
N PHE A 166 -1.17 -9.80 10.83
CA PHE A 166 -0.29 -9.91 11.98
C PHE A 166 -0.88 -10.76 13.13
N PRO A 167 -2.16 -10.61 13.52
CA PRO A 167 -2.80 -11.47 14.52
C PRO A 167 -3.00 -12.93 14.08
N GLU A 168 -3.04 -13.21 12.77
CA GLU A 168 -3.28 -14.55 12.21
C GLU A 168 -1.99 -15.36 12.05
N LEU A 169 -0.81 -14.70 12.04
CA LEU A 169 0.48 -15.35 11.78
C LEU A 169 0.77 -16.56 12.68
N PRO A 170 0.52 -16.54 14.00
CA PRO A 170 0.75 -17.71 14.86
C PRO A 170 -0.10 -18.91 14.45
N GLY A 171 -1.39 -18.70 14.15
CA GLY A 171 -2.29 -19.79 13.73
C GLY A 171 -1.92 -20.36 12.36
N LEU A 172 -1.46 -19.51 11.44
CA LEU A 172 -0.95 -19.94 10.14
C LEU A 172 0.34 -20.76 10.27
N LEU A 173 1.22 -20.40 11.22
CA LEU A 173 2.44 -21.15 11.53
C LEU A 173 2.12 -22.52 12.12
N ASP A 174 1.23 -22.58 13.12
CA ASP A 174 0.80 -23.84 13.74
C ASP A 174 0.23 -24.81 12.69
N ALA A 175 -0.61 -24.30 11.78
CA ALA A 175 -1.17 -25.09 10.70
C ALA A 175 -0.09 -25.59 9.72
N ALA A 176 0.89 -24.75 9.40
CA ALA A 176 2.00 -25.11 8.53
C ALA A 176 2.89 -26.21 9.14
N GLN A 177 3.16 -26.14 10.46
CA GLN A 177 3.92 -27.13 11.21
C GLN A 177 3.19 -28.48 11.29
N LYS A 178 1.89 -28.47 11.64
CA LYS A 178 1.08 -29.71 11.68
C LYS A 178 1.09 -30.43 10.35
N ARG A 179 0.82 -29.69 9.26
CA ARG A 179 0.84 -30.24 7.89
C ARG A 179 2.22 -30.70 7.45
N ALA A 180 3.30 -30.24 8.08
CA ALA A 180 4.65 -30.68 7.77
C ALA A 180 5.08 -31.97 8.47
N ALA A 181 4.42 -32.30 9.58
CA ALA A 181 4.57 -33.56 10.28
C ALA A 181 3.74 -34.71 9.68
N GLU A 182 2.78 -34.39 8.80
CA GLU A 182 2.00 -35.30 7.96
C GLU A 182 2.75 -35.65 6.66
#